data_AF-A0A357B122-F1
#
_entry.id   AF-A0A357B122-F1
#
_cell.length_a   1.000
_cell.length_b   1.000
_cell.length_c   1.000
_cell.angle_alpha   90.00
_cell.angle_beta   90.00
_cell.angle_gamma   90.00
#
_symmetry.space_group_name_H-M   'P 1'
#
loop_
_entity.id
_entity.type
_entity.pdbx_description
1 polymer ?
#
loop_
_entity_poly.entity_id
_entity_poly.type
_entity_poly.pdbx_seq_one_letter_code
_entity_poly.pdbx_strand_id
1 'polypeptide(L)'
;MPTNEYLNRVYEDVKKRDAGQPEFLQAVREVFESLELIAVKHPEWEAGGLLERFVEPERVIVFRIPWVDDGGRVRVNRGYRVQFNSAIGPYKGGIRFHPSVNLSVIKFLGFEQILKNSLTTLPMGGGKGGSDFDPKGKSDAEVMRFCQSFMTELYRHIGQFTDTPAGDIGVGAREIGYMFGTYKKIVNRFDGGVLTGKSLAFGGSLARAQATGYGLCYFAKESLMLQRNESFDGKTVVISGSGNVAQYAAEKCALLGGKVVAMSDSAGFIYDPNGINLEVLMDIKQVRRERIKVYADEVPGSVYSEGCRNIWRVKCDIAMPCASQNEMDEADAGELIKNGCMAVFEGANMPLTPEAIDTVVGSGLLYSPGKASNAGGVAT
;
A
#
# COMPACT_ATOMS: atom_id res chain seq x y z
N MET A 1 -7.77 -15.70 17.82
CA MET A 1 -6.57 -15.92 18.65
C MET A 1 -6.01 -17.28 18.26
N PRO A 2 -4.69 -17.41 18.05
CA PRO A 2 -4.07 -18.68 17.74
C PRO A 2 -4.44 -19.73 18.79
N THR A 3 -4.47 -21.02 18.45
CA THR A 3 -4.62 -22.11 19.43
C THR A 3 -3.27 -22.74 19.82
N ASN A 4 -2.25 -22.57 18.99
CA ASN A 4 -0.87 -22.97 19.26
C ASN A 4 -0.26 -22.23 20.47
N GLU A 5 0.22 -22.99 21.46
CA GLU A 5 0.76 -22.45 22.72
C GLU A 5 1.98 -21.54 22.52
N TYR A 6 2.87 -21.88 21.59
CA TYR A 6 4.06 -21.06 21.29
C TYR A 6 3.65 -19.71 20.71
N LEU A 7 2.80 -19.71 19.67
CA LEU A 7 2.30 -18.48 19.05
C LEU A 7 1.56 -17.58 20.05
N ASN A 8 0.71 -18.17 20.89
CA ASN A 8 -0.02 -17.44 21.92
C ASN A 8 0.92 -16.81 22.94
N ARG A 9 1.93 -17.54 23.41
CA ARG A 9 2.91 -17.02 24.36
C ARG A 9 3.65 -15.82 23.79
N VAL A 10 4.13 -15.93 22.55
CA VAL A 10 4.80 -14.81 21.86
C VAL A 10 3.84 -13.62 21.69
N TYR A 11 2.60 -13.85 21.27
CA TYR A 11 1.63 -12.78 21.07
C TYR A 11 1.27 -12.04 22.37
N GLU A 12 1.10 -12.75 23.49
CA GLU A 12 0.85 -12.12 24.78
C GLU A 12 2.04 -11.28 25.25
N ASP A 13 3.26 -11.69 24.95
CA ASP A 13 4.45 -10.89 25.26
C ASP A 13 4.53 -9.62 24.40
N VAL A 14 4.16 -9.70 23.12
CA VAL A 14 4.03 -8.51 22.25
C VAL A 14 2.95 -7.58 22.80
N LYS A 15 1.76 -8.10 23.18
CA LYS A 15 0.69 -7.29 23.77
C LYS A 15 1.11 -6.55 25.02
N LYS A 16 1.88 -7.20 25.91
CA LYS A 16 2.40 -6.54 27.12
C LYS A 16 3.37 -5.41 26.78
N ARG A 17 4.27 -5.64 25.81
CA ARG A 17 5.31 -4.69 25.41
C ARG A 17 4.76 -3.51 24.61
N ASP A 18 3.81 -3.76 23.71
CA ASP A 18 3.31 -2.83 22.71
C ASP A 18 1.81 -2.51 22.90
N ALA A 19 1.30 -2.54 24.13
CA ALA A 19 -0.14 -2.41 24.45
C ALA A 19 -0.86 -1.21 23.80
N GLY A 20 -0.15 -0.10 23.57
CA GLY A 20 -0.68 1.11 22.93
C GLY A 20 -0.61 1.12 21.39
N GLN A 21 -0.34 -0.02 20.75
CA GLN A 21 -0.11 -0.11 19.31
C GLN A 21 -1.12 -1.05 18.61
N PRO A 22 -2.40 -0.66 18.55
CA PRO A 22 -3.47 -1.55 18.09
C PRO A 22 -3.27 -2.04 16.65
N GLU A 23 -2.84 -1.17 15.73
CA GLU A 23 -2.58 -1.54 14.34
C GLU A 23 -1.47 -2.58 14.23
N PHE A 24 -0.40 -2.44 15.04
CA PHE A 24 0.69 -3.42 15.06
C PHE A 24 0.25 -4.75 15.66
N LEU A 25 -0.47 -4.71 16.78
CA LEU A 25 -0.99 -5.91 17.45
C LEU A 25 -1.99 -6.68 16.57
N GLN A 26 -2.76 -5.97 15.73
CA GLN A 26 -3.65 -6.59 14.77
C GLN A 26 -2.85 -7.39 13.73
N ALA A 27 -1.86 -6.79 13.08
CA ALA A 27 -1.09 -7.47 12.03
C ALA A 27 -0.28 -8.67 12.55
N VAL A 28 0.31 -8.57 13.75
CA VAL A 28 0.98 -9.72 14.37
C VAL A 28 0.00 -10.87 14.58
N ARG A 29 -1.22 -10.58 15.07
CA ARG A 29 -2.25 -11.60 15.27
C ARG A 29 -2.63 -12.30 13.98
N GLU A 30 -2.92 -11.54 12.93
CA GLU A 30 -3.35 -12.08 11.62
C GLU A 30 -2.27 -12.95 10.97
N VAL A 31 -0.99 -12.54 11.08
CA VAL A 31 0.13 -13.37 10.63
C VAL A 31 0.26 -14.64 11.48
N PHE A 32 0.10 -14.56 12.80
CA PHE A 32 0.20 -15.75 13.66
C PHE A 32 -0.94 -16.74 13.43
N GLU A 33 -2.16 -16.27 13.23
CA GLU A 33 -3.30 -17.12 12.84
C GLU A 33 -3.02 -17.86 11.53
N SER A 34 -2.32 -17.24 10.58
CA SER A 34 -1.88 -17.91 9.35
C SER A 34 -0.73 -18.89 9.58
N LEU A 35 0.24 -18.55 10.44
CA LEU A 35 1.40 -19.39 10.74
C LEU A 35 1.05 -20.62 11.57
N GLU A 36 -0.08 -20.63 12.27
CA GLU A 36 -0.54 -21.77 13.06
C GLU A 36 -0.58 -23.09 12.28
N LEU A 37 -1.00 -23.02 11.02
CA LEU A 37 -1.09 -24.17 10.11
C LEU A 37 0.25 -24.86 9.84
N ILE A 38 1.36 -24.15 10.05
CA ILE A 38 2.71 -24.63 9.76
C ILE A 38 3.61 -24.67 11.00
N ALA A 39 3.36 -23.86 12.03
CA ALA A 39 4.17 -23.80 13.25
C ALA A 39 4.29 -25.17 13.94
N VAL A 40 3.22 -25.98 13.94
CA VAL A 40 3.23 -27.34 14.50
C VAL A 40 4.24 -28.27 13.80
N LYS A 41 4.57 -27.99 12.54
CA LYS A 41 5.54 -28.78 11.76
C LYS A 41 6.99 -28.32 11.97
N HIS A 42 7.21 -27.22 12.69
CA HIS A 42 8.52 -26.59 12.85
C HIS A 42 8.86 -26.32 14.33
N PRO A 43 9.05 -27.37 15.15
CA PRO A 43 9.43 -27.21 16.56
C PRO A 43 10.77 -26.46 16.73
N GLU A 44 11.64 -26.48 15.71
CA GLU A 44 12.90 -25.73 15.70
C GLU A 44 12.71 -24.21 15.74
N TRP A 45 11.53 -23.69 15.34
CA TRP A 45 11.23 -22.26 15.44
C TRP A 45 11.14 -21.80 16.88
N GLU A 46 10.48 -22.59 17.74
CA GLU A 46 10.38 -22.32 19.17
C GLU A 46 11.74 -22.47 19.85
N ALA A 47 12.46 -23.55 19.57
CA ALA A 47 13.79 -23.77 20.13
C ALA A 47 14.78 -22.64 19.78
N GLY A 48 14.63 -22.04 18.60
CA GLY A 48 15.45 -20.93 18.11
C GLY A 48 14.92 -19.53 18.44
N GLY A 49 13.82 -19.41 19.19
CA GLY A 49 13.15 -18.13 19.47
C GLY A 49 12.88 -17.32 18.19
N LEU A 50 12.46 -18.00 17.12
CA LEU A 50 12.35 -17.40 15.78
C LEU A 50 11.29 -16.30 15.79
N LEU A 51 10.10 -16.58 16.30
CA LEU A 51 8.98 -15.66 16.21
C LEU A 51 9.11 -14.48 17.18
N GLU A 52 9.76 -14.68 18.33
CA GLU A 52 10.16 -13.59 19.23
C GLU A 52 11.06 -12.57 18.51
N ARG A 53 12.03 -13.05 17.73
CA ARG A 53 12.90 -12.19 16.91
C ARG A 53 12.19 -11.63 15.69
N PHE A 54 11.24 -12.36 15.12
CA PHE A 54 10.53 -11.94 13.92
C PHE A 54 9.57 -10.77 14.18
N VAL A 55 8.90 -10.74 15.34
CA VAL A 55 7.95 -9.69 15.71
C VAL A 55 8.61 -8.46 16.33
N GLU A 56 9.86 -8.55 16.77
CA GLU A 56 10.61 -7.40 17.29
C GLU A 56 11.41 -6.74 16.16
N PRO A 57 11.22 -5.43 15.86
CA PRO A 57 12.02 -4.75 14.87
C PRO A 57 13.51 -4.77 15.22
N GLU A 58 14.37 -5.07 14.24
CA GLU A 58 15.84 -4.98 14.43
C GLU A 58 16.28 -3.58 14.89
N ARG A 59 15.59 -2.53 14.42
CA ARG A 59 15.81 -1.15 14.88
C ARG A 59 14.59 -0.25 14.70
N VAL A 60 14.33 0.59 15.70
CA VAL A 60 13.35 1.68 15.62
C VAL A 60 14.05 3.01 15.87
N ILE A 61 13.92 3.94 14.94
CA ILE A 61 14.49 5.28 15.02
C ILE A 61 13.35 6.29 15.09
N VAL A 62 13.30 7.08 16.15
CA VAL A 62 12.34 8.17 16.34
C VAL A 62 13.12 9.46 16.52
N PHE A 63 12.79 10.49 15.76
CA PHE A 63 13.56 11.72 15.75
C PHE A 63 12.69 12.97 15.58
N ARG A 64 13.24 14.11 16.01
CA ARG A 64 12.59 15.42 15.87
C ARG A 64 12.93 16.04 14.51
N ILE A 65 11.94 16.65 13.86
CA ILE A 65 12.09 17.34 12.58
C ILE A 65 11.68 18.81 12.75
N PRO A 66 12.62 19.72 13.08
CA PRO A 66 12.35 21.15 13.10
C PRO A 66 12.43 21.76 11.69
N TRP A 67 11.49 22.60 11.31
CA TRP A 67 11.48 23.29 10.01
C TRP A 67 10.80 24.66 10.14
N VAL A 68 10.89 25.50 9.11
CA VAL A 68 10.33 26.86 9.13
C VAL A 68 9.28 26.98 8.02
N ASP A 69 8.09 27.45 8.37
CA ASP A 69 7.00 27.70 7.41
C ASP A 69 7.22 28.98 6.59
N ASP A 70 6.41 29.22 5.56
CA ASP A 70 6.58 30.42 4.71
C ASP A 70 6.33 31.74 5.48
N GLY A 71 5.66 31.68 6.63
CA GLY A 71 5.47 32.81 7.55
C GLY A 71 6.65 33.01 8.52
N GLY A 72 7.74 32.26 8.36
CA GLY A 72 8.92 32.35 9.23
C GLY A 72 8.74 31.69 10.60
N ARG A 73 7.65 30.94 10.83
CA ARG A 73 7.39 30.28 12.12
C ARG A 73 8.07 28.93 12.16
N VAL A 74 8.72 28.64 13.28
CA VAL A 74 9.29 27.31 13.54
C VAL A 74 8.16 26.32 13.78
N ARG A 75 8.24 25.18 13.12
CA ARG A 75 7.36 24.03 13.24
C ARG A 75 8.18 22.82 13.68
N VAL A 76 7.53 21.88 14.36
CA VAL A 76 8.16 20.65 14.82
C VAL A 76 7.22 19.48 14.53
N ASN A 77 7.78 18.47 13.89
CA ASN A 77 7.11 17.20 13.62
C ASN A 77 7.98 16.04 14.13
N ARG A 78 7.37 14.87 14.24
CA ARG A 78 8.06 13.64 14.60
C ARG A 78 8.34 12.79 13.38
N GLY A 79 9.56 12.29 13.27
CA GLY A 79 10.02 11.36 12.24
C GLY A 79 10.20 9.95 12.79
N TYR A 80 9.97 8.97 11.93
CA TYR A 80 10.09 7.55 12.23
C TYR A 80 10.84 6.83 11.11
N ARG A 81 11.70 5.88 11.48
CA ARG A 81 12.16 4.80 10.59
C ARG A 81 12.25 3.50 11.39
N VAL A 82 11.41 2.53 11.02
CA VAL A 82 11.43 1.16 11.55
C VAL A 82 12.11 0.28 10.51
N GLN A 83 13.26 -0.24 10.88
CA GLN A 83 14.07 -1.19 10.13
C GLN A 83 13.75 -2.57 10.74
N PHE A 84 12.77 -3.26 10.14
CA PHE A 84 12.11 -4.36 10.84
C PHE A 84 12.91 -5.65 10.73
N ASN A 85 13.24 -6.07 9.50
CA ASN A 85 13.97 -7.31 9.26
C ASN A 85 14.88 -7.19 8.03
N SER A 86 16.12 -7.65 8.15
CA SER A 86 17.12 -7.62 7.07
C SER A 86 17.58 -9.02 6.63
N ALA A 87 16.87 -10.08 7.01
CA ALA A 87 17.30 -11.46 6.80
C ALA A 87 17.53 -11.84 5.33
N ILE A 88 16.80 -11.21 4.39
CA ILE A 88 16.91 -11.48 2.94
C ILE A 88 17.47 -10.30 2.14
N GLY A 89 17.95 -9.23 2.79
CA GLY A 89 18.53 -8.07 2.11
C GLY A 89 18.33 -6.75 2.87
N PRO A 90 18.71 -5.61 2.27
CA PRO A 90 18.55 -4.28 2.88
C PRO A 90 17.10 -4.00 3.26
N TYR A 91 16.86 -3.22 4.31
CA TYR A 91 15.50 -2.83 4.68
C TYR A 91 14.84 -2.08 3.51
N LYS A 92 13.62 -2.49 3.13
CA LYS A 92 12.91 -1.87 2.02
C LYS A 92 11.50 -1.52 2.43
N GLY A 93 11.15 -0.25 2.26
CA GLY A 93 9.76 0.22 2.32
C GLY A 93 9.60 1.72 2.43
N GLY A 94 8.38 2.17 2.13
CA GLY A 94 8.05 3.58 1.89
C GLY A 94 8.17 4.50 3.11
N ILE A 95 8.09 5.80 2.85
CA ILE A 95 7.99 6.89 3.81
C ILE A 95 6.60 7.51 3.66
N ARG A 96 5.83 7.62 4.75
CA ARG A 96 4.49 8.22 4.76
C ARG A 96 4.48 9.57 5.47
N PHE A 97 3.97 10.62 4.84
CA PHE A 97 3.69 11.92 5.48
C PHE A 97 2.19 12.10 5.61
N HIS A 98 1.67 11.92 6.83
CA HIS A 98 0.26 12.05 7.11
C HIS A 98 0.04 12.34 8.60
N PRO A 99 -0.91 13.21 9.00
CA PRO A 99 -1.14 13.57 10.40
C PRO A 99 -1.50 12.40 11.33
N SER A 100 -1.97 11.27 10.78
CA SER A 100 -2.25 10.06 11.57
C SER A 100 -1.03 9.16 11.82
N VAL A 101 0.14 9.49 11.28
CA VAL A 101 1.35 8.67 11.44
C VAL A 101 1.80 8.67 12.90
N ASN A 102 1.90 7.47 13.47
CA ASN A 102 2.48 7.21 14.79
C ASN A 102 3.33 5.93 14.75
N LEU A 103 3.98 5.57 15.85
CA LEU A 103 4.85 4.39 15.90
C LEU A 103 4.10 3.08 15.61
N SER A 104 2.87 2.93 16.12
CA SER A 104 2.02 1.76 15.87
C SER A 104 1.81 1.54 14.38
N VAL A 105 1.38 2.59 13.67
CA VAL A 105 1.14 2.57 12.22
C VAL A 105 2.41 2.22 11.44
N ILE A 106 3.57 2.77 11.83
CA ILE A 106 4.83 2.50 11.14
C ILE A 106 5.34 1.07 11.44
N LYS A 107 5.19 0.55 12.66
CA LYS A 107 5.51 -0.84 12.99
C LYS A 107 4.60 -1.82 12.24
N PHE A 108 3.29 -1.58 12.27
CA PHE A 108 2.30 -2.31 11.47
C PHE A 108 2.73 -2.43 10.00
N LEU A 109 2.92 -1.30 9.33
CA LEU A 109 3.28 -1.28 7.92
C LEU A 109 4.66 -1.90 7.66
N GLY A 110 5.60 -1.74 8.59
CA GLY A 110 6.95 -2.32 8.50
C GLY A 110 6.94 -3.84 8.64
N PHE A 111 6.09 -4.39 9.51
CA PHE A 111 5.92 -5.82 9.74
C PHE A 111 5.35 -6.52 8.49
N GLU A 112 4.23 -6.00 7.96
CA GLU A 112 3.63 -6.50 6.71
C GLU A 112 4.61 -6.42 5.53
N GLN A 113 5.47 -5.40 5.51
CA GLN A 113 6.45 -5.20 4.44
C GLN A 113 7.50 -6.34 4.38
N ILE A 114 7.77 -7.03 5.49
CA ILE A 114 8.71 -8.17 5.53
C ILE A 114 8.21 -9.28 4.60
N LEU A 115 6.97 -9.73 4.83
CA LEU A 115 6.38 -10.84 4.08
C LEU A 115 6.05 -10.44 2.65
N LYS A 116 5.55 -9.21 2.44
CA LYS A 116 5.31 -8.67 1.10
C LYS A 116 6.58 -8.65 0.25
N ASN A 117 7.72 -8.23 0.82
CA ASN A 117 8.97 -8.20 0.09
C ASN A 117 9.53 -9.60 -0.15
N SER A 118 9.41 -10.50 0.83
CA SER A 118 9.79 -11.91 0.68
C SER A 118 9.09 -12.59 -0.51
N LEU A 119 7.81 -12.32 -0.70
CA LEU A 119 7.02 -12.87 -1.82
C LEU A 119 7.47 -12.41 -3.22
N THR A 120 8.28 -11.35 -3.32
CA THR A 120 8.76 -10.85 -4.62
C THR A 120 9.90 -11.69 -5.20
N THR A 121 10.50 -12.58 -4.40
CA THR A 121 11.73 -13.34 -4.71
C THR A 121 13.01 -12.49 -4.83
N LEU A 122 12.93 -11.17 -4.63
CA LEU A 122 14.07 -10.26 -4.67
C LEU A 122 14.72 -10.11 -3.29
N PRO A 123 16.01 -9.77 -3.20
CA PRO A 123 16.75 -9.68 -1.94
C PRO A 123 16.42 -8.37 -1.18
N MET A 124 15.25 -8.31 -0.56
CA MET A 124 14.73 -7.11 0.11
C MET A 124 14.15 -7.45 1.49
N GLY A 125 14.76 -6.92 2.55
CA GLY A 125 14.22 -6.93 3.89
C GLY A 125 12.99 -6.04 4.05
N GLY A 126 12.40 -5.98 5.24
CA GLY A 126 11.20 -5.18 5.54
C GLY A 126 11.52 -3.92 6.36
N GLY A 127 10.93 -2.79 6.00
CA GLY A 127 11.01 -1.57 6.80
C GLY A 127 9.94 -0.55 6.42
N LYS A 128 9.76 0.47 7.24
CA LYS A 128 8.84 1.60 6.95
C LYS A 128 9.28 2.86 7.69
N GLY A 129 8.93 4.02 7.16
CA GLY A 129 9.17 5.29 7.85
C GLY A 129 8.08 6.29 7.58
N GLY A 130 8.23 7.48 8.14
CA GLY A 130 7.26 8.54 7.95
C GLY A 130 7.37 9.67 8.95
N SER A 131 6.39 10.56 8.89
CA SER A 131 6.21 11.65 9.82
C SER A 131 4.73 12.01 9.95
N ASP A 132 4.36 12.55 11.11
CA ASP A 132 3.07 13.20 11.38
C ASP A 132 2.88 14.54 10.62
N PHE A 133 3.82 14.90 9.75
CA PHE A 133 3.72 16.04 8.86
C PHE A 133 2.58 15.89 7.85
N ASP A 134 1.74 16.93 7.76
CA ASP A 134 0.68 17.03 6.76
C ASP A 134 1.15 17.89 5.56
N PRO A 135 1.42 17.28 4.39
CA PRO A 135 1.81 18.01 3.19
C PRO A 135 0.66 18.80 2.56
N LYS A 136 -0.59 18.56 2.97
CA LYS A 136 -1.75 19.26 2.41
C LYS A 136 -1.71 20.74 2.79
N GLY A 137 -1.98 21.60 1.81
CA GLY A 137 -1.97 23.04 1.97
C GLY A 137 -0.58 23.65 2.20
N LYS A 138 0.51 22.88 2.00
CA LYS A 138 1.88 23.39 2.08
C LYS A 138 2.39 23.80 0.72
N SER A 139 3.22 24.84 0.69
CA SER A 139 3.93 25.23 -0.54
C SER A 139 5.01 24.22 -0.89
N ASP A 140 5.46 24.23 -2.14
CA ASP A 140 6.61 23.42 -2.56
C ASP A 140 7.87 23.74 -1.75
N ALA A 141 8.04 25.00 -1.34
CA ALA A 141 9.17 25.44 -0.54
C ALA A 141 9.10 24.91 0.89
N GLU A 142 7.92 24.88 1.51
CA GLU A 142 7.70 24.27 2.82
C GLU A 142 7.96 22.77 2.79
N VAL A 143 7.43 22.06 1.78
CA VAL A 143 7.66 20.62 1.60
C VAL A 143 9.15 20.33 1.38
N MET A 144 9.85 21.14 0.60
CA MET A 144 11.28 21.01 0.39
C MET A 144 12.08 21.19 1.68
N ARG A 145 11.79 22.26 2.46
CA ARG A 145 12.45 22.49 3.77
C ARG A 145 12.17 21.36 4.75
N PHE A 146 10.95 20.84 4.76
CA PHE A 146 10.59 19.68 5.56
C PHE A 146 11.41 18.44 5.16
N CYS A 147 11.44 18.10 3.87
CA CYS A 147 12.21 16.96 3.34
C CYS A 147 13.71 17.08 3.64
N GLN A 148 14.25 18.31 3.55
CA GLN A 148 15.65 18.60 3.90
C GLN A 148 15.92 18.35 5.39
N SER A 149 15.06 18.85 6.27
CA SER A 149 15.18 18.63 7.72
C SER A 149 15.04 17.15 8.08
N PHE A 150 14.06 16.47 7.49
CA PHE A 150 13.83 15.04 7.65
C PHE A 150 15.07 14.22 7.26
N MET A 151 15.63 14.50 6.08
CA MET A 151 16.79 13.78 5.57
C MET A 151 18.09 14.11 6.33
N THR A 152 18.17 15.28 6.97
CA THR A 152 19.33 15.66 7.80
C THR A 152 19.50 14.75 9.02
N GLU A 153 18.45 14.06 9.47
CA GLU A 153 18.59 12.98 10.43
C GLU A 153 18.62 11.60 9.76
N LEU A 154 17.72 11.33 8.80
CA LEU A 154 17.58 10.00 8.22
C LEU A 154 18.83 9.50 7.47
N TYR A 155 19.63 10.39 6.84
CA TYR A 155 20.73 10.01 5.96
C TYR A 155 21.73 9.03 6.59
N ARG A 156 21.99 9.16 7.89
CA ARG A 156 22.99 8.35 8.61
C ARG A 156 22.52 6.93 8.90
N HIS A 157 21.24 6.66 8.69
CA HIS A 157 20.58 5.38 8.96
C HIS A 157 20.24 4.61 7.68
N ILE A 158 20.41 5.23 6.51
CA ILE A 158 20.03 4.66 5.21
C ILE A 158 21.20 4.56 4.23
N GLY A 159 21.06 3.71 3.23
CA GLY A 159 22.09 3.45 2.24
C GLY A 159 21.70 2.29 1.32
N GLN A 160 22.30 2.22 0.14
CA GLN A 160 21.93 1.23 -0.89
C GLN A 160 22.04 -0.24 -0.44
N PHE A 161 22.87 -0.55 0.56
CA PHE A 161 23.03 -1.89 1.14
C PHE A 161 22.56 -1.98 2.59
N THR A 162 21.92 -0.93 3.10
CA THR A 162 21.43 -0.85 4.49
C THR A 162 19.93 -0.74 4.50
N ASP A 163 19.39 0.36 3.97
CA ASP A 163 17.97 0.70 3.99
C ASP A 163 17.66 1.57 2.78
N THR A 164 16.66 1.17 2.00
CA THR A 164 16.28 1.79 0.72
C THR A 164 14.82 2.27 0.74
N PRO A 165 14.56 3.49 1.27
CA PRO A 165 13.20 4.01 1.32
C PRO A 165 12.56 4.27 -0.06
N ALA A 166 11.25 4.50 -0.04
CA ALA A 166 10.42 4.79 -1.22
C ALA A 166 9.33 5.81 -0.89
N GLY A 167 8.54 6.19 -1.89
CA GLY A 167 7.30 6.94 -1.67
C GLY A 167 6.20 6.11 -1.01
N ASP A 168 5.27 6.80 -0.36
CA ASP A 168 4.00 6.31 0.19
C ASP A 168 3.01 7.51 0.24
N ILE A 169 1.90 7.40 0.98
CA ILE A 169 0.95 8.51 1.15
C ILE A 169 1.67 9.76 1.63
N GLY A 170 1.50 10.87 0.90
CA GLY A 170 2.14 12.16 1.19
C GLY A 170 3.60 12.29 0.72
N VAL A 171 4.18 11.25 0.10
CA VAL A 171 5.56 11.23 -0.42
C VAL A 171 5.55 10.69 -1.85
N GLY A 172 5.50 11.58 -2.82
CA GLY A 172 5.61 11.28 -4.25
C GLY A 172 7.00 11.55 -4.81
N ALA A 173 7.09 11.64 -6.15
CA ALA A 173 8.34 11.92 -6.85
C ALA A 173 8.97 13.27 -6.45
N ARG A 174 8.14 14.27 -6.10
CA ARG A 174 8.58 15.58 -5.61
C ARG A 174 9.38 15.45 -4.32
N GLU A 175 8.79 14.82 -3.30
CA GLU A 175 9.42 14.60 -1.99
C GLU A 175 10.65 13.70 -2.11
N ILE A 176 10.58 12.63 -2.92
CA ILE A 176 11.73 11.76 -3.20
C ILE A 176 12.87 12.56 -3.85
N GLY A 177 12.58 13.48 -4.77
CA GLY A 177 13.57 14.37 -5.37
C GLY A 177 14.26 15.26 -4.34
N TYR A 178 13.48 15.92 -3.48
CA TYR A 178 14.02 16.75 -2.40
C TYR A 178 14.88 15.94 -1.43
N MET A 179 14.38 14.80 -0.96
CA MET A 179 15.09 13.91 -0.05
C MET A 179 16.37 13.35 -0.67
N PHE A 180 16.33 12.90 -1.93
CA PHE A 180 17.52 12.41 -2.64
C PHE A 180 18.56 13.51 -2.85
N GLY A 181 18.11 14.73 -3.19
CA GLY A 181 18.98 15.90 -3.31
C GLY A 181 19.71 16.23 -2.01
N THR A 182 18.98 16.25 -0.89
CA THR A 182 19.56 16.46 0.44
C THR A 182 20.51 15.35 0.84
N TYR A 183 20.12 14.09 0.65
CA TYR A 183 20.98 12.94 0.91
C TYR A 183 22.31 13.09 0.17
N LYS A 184 22.26 13.25 -1.16
CA LYS A 184 23.44 13.44 -2.02
C LYS A 184 24.32 14.60 -1.55
N LYS A 185 23.72 15.71 -1.11
CA LYS A 185 24.45 16.88 -0.60
C LYS A 185 25.21 16.57 0.70
N ILE A 186 24.60 15.82 1.61
CA ILE A 186 25.20 15.47 2.91
C ILE A 186 26.29 14.41 2.75
N VAL A 187 25.98 13.32 2.04
CA VAL A 187 26.92 12.19 1.90
C VAL A 187 27.99 12.40 0.82
N ASN A 188 27.86 13.46 0.02
CA ASN A 188 28.77 13.85 -1.07
C ASN A 188 29.03 12.71 -2.08
N ARG A 189 27.98 11.97 -2.44
CA ARG A 189 28.04 10.84 -3.39
C ARG A 189 26.69 10.62 -4.07
N PHE A 190 26.74 10.11 -5.30
CA PHE A 190 25.53 9.69 -6.02
C PHE A 190 25.26 8.20 -5.74
N ASP A 191 24.56 7.91 -4.65
CA ASP A 191 24.13 6.55 -4.34
C ASP A 191 22.75 6.31 -4.96
N GLY A 192 22.73 5.98 -6.25
CA GLY A 192 21.49 5.78 -7.01
C GLY A 192 20.53 4.78 -6.37
N GLY A 193 21.04 3.80 -5.61
CA GLY A 193 20.25 2.78 -4.93
C GLY A 193 19.68 3.19 -3.56
N VAL A 194 19.92 4.40 -3.04
CA VAL A 194 19.44 4.76 -1.67
C VAL A 194 17.93 5.01 -1.60
N LEU A 195 17.33 5.51 -2.68
CA LEU A 195 15.90 5.80 -2.75
C LEU A 195 15.32 5.26 -4.07
N THR A 196 14.14 4.63 -3.95
CA THR A 196 13.32 4.20 -5.10
C THR A 196 12.18 5.19 -5.37
N GLY A 197 11.62 5.18 -6.57
CA GLY A 197 10.62 6.19 -6.98
C GLY A 197 11.21 7.54 -7.41
N LYS A 198 12.50 7.56 -7.78
CA LYS A 198 13.19 8.73 -8.35
C LYS A 198 12.63 9.04 -9.75
N SER A 199 12.82 10.28 -10.22
CA SER A 199 12.53 10.63 -11.62
C SER A 199 13.49 9.91 -12.56
N LEU A 200 13.02 9.62 -13.79
CA LEU A 200 13.82 9.01 -14.86
C LEU A 200 15.12 9.80 -15.13
N ALA A 201 15.07 11.12 -15.01
CA ALA A 201 16.21 12.00 -15.24
C ALA A 201 17.41 11.77 -14.30
N PHE A 202 17.21 11.09 -13.16
CA PHE A 202 18.27 10.84 -12.18
C PHE A 202 18.19 9.45 -11.54
N GLY A 203 17.95 8.42 -12.35
CA GLY A 203 18.01 7.01 -11.92
C GLY A 203 16.69 6.44 -11.40
N GLY A 204 15.57 6.99 -11.87
CA GLY A 204 14.26 6.34 -11.79
C GLY A 204 14.14 5.18 -12.76
N SER A 205 13.19 4.28 -12.51
CA SER A 205 12.86 3.18 -13.41
C SER A 205 11.63 3.50 -14.24
N LEU A 206 11.64 3.09 -15.52
CA LEU A 206 10.41 2.99 -16.31
C LEU A 206 9.44 2.01 -15.66
N ALA A 207 8.16 2.11 -16.03
CA ALA A 207 7.06 1.34 -15.46
C ALA A 207 6.79 1.54 -13.97
N ARG A 208 7.60 2.33 -13.23
CA ARG A 208 7.43 2.49 -11.78
C ARG A 208 6.07 3.08 -11.39
N ALA A 209 5.52 3.97 -12.21
CA ALA A 209 4.20 4.55 -11.97
C ALA A 209 3.09 3.51 -12.14
N GLN A 210 3.25 2.59 -13.10
CA GLN A 210 2.27 1.55 -13.46
C GLN A 210 2.37 0.29 -12.59
N ALA A 211 3.54 0.04 -12.02
CA ALA A 211 3.96 -1.26 -11.47
C ALA A 211 2.95 -1.93 -10.53
N THR A 212 2.35 -1.19 -9.60
CA THR A 212 1.38 -1.76 -8.65
C THR A 212 0.08 -2.17 -9.34
N GLY A 213 -0.52 -1.27 -10.14
CA GLY A 213 -1.78 -1.54 -10.83
C GLY A 213 -1.62 -2.62 -11.90
N TYR A 214 -0.48 -2.62 -12.61
CA TYR A 214 -0.16 -3.66 -13.57
C TYR A 214 0.07 -5.01 -12.89
N GLY A 215 0.83 -5.03 -11.79
CA GLY A 215 1.06 -6.21 -10.98
C GLY A 215 -0.23 -6.85 -10.47
N LEU A 216 -1.19 -6.03 -10.02
CA LEU A 216 -2.52 -6.49 -9.61
C LEU A 216 -3.23 -7.23 -10.74
N CYS A 217 -3.29 -6.63 -11.93
CA CYS A 217 -3.93 -7.26 -13.08
C CYS A 217 -3.19 -8.50 -13.56
N TYR A 218 -1.86 -8.53 -13.50
CA TYR A 218 -1.08 -9.73 -13.83
C TYR A 218 -1.36 -10.86 -12.85
N PHE A 219 -1.38 -10.59 -11.55
CA PHE A 219 -1.72 -11.59 -10.54
C PHE A 219 -3.15 -12.11 -10.73
N ALA A 220 -4.10 -11.20 -10.93
CA ALA A 220 -5.50 -11.54 -11.18
C ALA A 220 -5.67 -12.40 -12.44
N LYS A 221 -4.98 -12.05 -13.54
CA LYS A 221 -4.99 -12.82 -14.78
C LYS A 221 -4.53 -14.26 -14.56
N GLU A 222 -3.39 -14.44 -13.91
CA GLU A 222 -2.86 -15.79 -13.64
C GLU A 222 -3.79 -16.57 -12.70
N SER A 223 -4.37 -15.93 -11.68
CA SER A 223 -5.33 -16.56 -10.77
C SER A 223 -6.61 -17.02 -11.49
N LEU A 224 -7.20 -16.16 -12.32
CA LEU A 224 -8.37 -16.50 -13.13
C LEU A 224 -8.09 -17.68 -14.06
N MET A 225 -6.95 -17.65 -14.75
CA MET A 225 -6.57 -18.71 -15.69
C MET A 225 -6.33 -20.04 -14.96
N LEU A 226 -5.49 -20.05 -13.92
CA LEU A 226 -5.05 -21.27 -13.27
C LEU A 226 -6.12 -21.91 -12.38
N GLN A 227 -7.03 -21.11 -11.78
CA GLN A 227 -8.01 -21.63 -10.82
C GLN A 227 -9.43 -21.77 -11.38
N ARG A 228 -9.74 -21.08 -12.48
CA ARG A 228 -11.08 -21.08 -13.08
C ARG A 228 -11.09 -21.25 -14.60
N ASN A 229 -9.92 -21.30 -15.27
CA ASN A 229 -9.82 -21.30 -16.73
C ASN A 229 -10.56 -20.11 -17.36
N GLU A 230 -10.48 -18.95 -16.69
CA GLU A 230 -11.14 -17.70 -17.04
C GLU A 230 -10.11 -16.62 -17.41
N SER A 231 -10.57 -15.53 -18.02
CA SER A 231 -9.71 -14.37 -18.36
C SER A 231 -10.43 -13.05 -18.09
N PHE A 232 -9.76 -11.92 -18.36
CA PHE A 232 -10.41 -10.61 -18.33
C PHE A 232 -11.32 -10.35 -19.53
N ASP A 233 -11.17 -11.08 -20.63
CA ASP A 233 -11.88 -10.79 -21.87
C ASP A 233 -13.40 -10.85 -21.69
N GLY A 234 -14.08 -9.75 -22.02
CA GLY A 234 -15.53 -9.60 -21.86
C GLY A 234 -16.03 -9.46 -20.41
N LYS A 235 -15.15 -9.52 -19.40
CA LYS A 235 -15.54 -9.37 -17.99
C LYS A 235 -15.75 -7.91 -17.62
N THR A 236 -16.73 -7.67 -16.78
CA THR A 236 -16.99 -6.37 -16.14
C THR A 236 -16.23 -6.25 -14.83
N VAL A 237 -15.53 -5.14 -14.64
CA VAL A 237 -14.63 -4.92 -13.50
C VAL A 237 -15.01 -3.65 -12.75
N VAL A 238 -15.07 -3.73 -11.43
CA VAL A 238 -15.22 -2.57 -10.54
C VAL A 238 -13.92 -2.35 -9.80
N ILE A 239 -13.38 -1.13 -9.88
CA ILE A 239 -12.10 -0.77 -9.25
C ILE A 239 -12.36 0.40 -8.32
N SER A 240 -12.23 0.24 -7.01
CA SER A 240 -12.35 1.40 -6.12
C SER A 240 -11.10 2.28 -6.19
N GLY A 241 -11.28 3.56 -5.89
CA GLY A 241 -10.22 4.54 -5.93
C GLY A 241 -9.93 5.08 -7.34
N SER A 242 -9.16 6.16 -7.35
CA SER A 242 -8.75 6.89 -8.55
C SER A 242 -7.35 7.46 -8.39
N GLY A 243 -6.58 6.87 -7.46
CA GLY A 243 -5.15 7.14 -7.30
C GLY A 243 -4.33 6.35 -8.31
N ASN A 244 -3.00 6.41 -8.15
CA ASN A 244 -2.03 5.77 -9.03
C ASN A 244 -2.31 4.27 -9.27
N VAL A 245 -2.56 3.49 -8.20
CA VAL A 245 -2.85 2.05 -8.32
C VAL A 245 -4.11 1.80 -9.15
N ALA A 246 -5.21 2.46 -8.81
CA ALA A 246 -6.50 2.28 -9.47
C ALA A 246 -6.48 2.70 -10.95
N GLN A 247 -5.85 3.83 -11.28
CA GLN A 247 -5.75 4.31 -12.67
C GLN A 247 -5.00 3.32 -13.56
N TYR A 248 -3.85 2.81 -13.08
CA TYR A 248 -3.05 1.88 -13.86
C TYR A 248 -3.56 0.43 -13.81
N ALA A 249 -4.31 0.04 -12.76
CA ALA A 249 -5.09 -1.19 -12.77
C ALA A 249 -6.19 -1.11 -13.84
N ALA A 250 -6.89 0.03 -13.94
CA ALA A 250 -7.91 0.22 -14.96
C ALA A 250 -7.32 0.20 -16.38
N GLU A 251 -6.18 0.85 -16.60
CA GLU A 251 -5.42 0.78 -17.86
C GLU A 251 -5.02 -0.65 -18.22
N LYS A 252 -4.41 -1.40 -17.28
CA LYS A 252 -4.02 -2.78 -17.58
C LYS A 252 -5.21 -3.70 -17.78
N CYS A 253 -6.27 -3.54 -17.00
CA CYS A 253 -7.52 -4.29 -17.16
C CYS A 253 -8.09 -4.12 -18.58
N ALA A 254 -8.17 -2.88 -19.07
CA ALA A 254 -8.63 -2.59 -20.43
C ALA A 254 -7.74 -3.25 -21.50
N LEU A 255 -6.41 -3.18 -21.33
CA LEU A 255 -5.47 -3.87 -22.23
C LEU A 255 -5.57 -5.40 -22.22
N LEU A 256 -6.14 -5.98 -21.16
CA LEU A 256 -6.37 -7.43 -21.02
C LEU A 256 -7.78 -7.84 -21.48
N GLY A 257 -8.60 -6.93 -22.02
CA GLY A 257 -9.95 -7.19 -22.53
C GLY A 257 -11.07 -7.01 -21.50
N GLY A 258 -10.75 -6.59 -20.27
CA GLY A 258 -11.74 -6.33 -19.23
C GLY A 258 -12.34 -4.93 -19.34
N LYS A 259 -13.64 -4.82 -19.10
CA LYS A 259 -14.37 -3.55 -19.11
C LYS A 259 -14.52 -3.00 -17.69
N VAL A 260 -13.73 -2.00 -17.34
CA VAL A 260 -13.87 -1.29 -16.07
C VAL A 260 -15.12 -0.41 -16.12
N VAL A 261 -16.10 -0.64 -15.26
CA VAL A 261 -17.41 0.06 -15.31
C VAL A 261 -17.63 1.02 -14.15
N ALA A 262 -16.82 0.97 -13.09
CA ALA A 262 -16.93 1.93 -11.99
C ALA A 262 -15.58 2.22 -11.33
N MET A 263 -15.41 3.48 -10.92
CA MET A 263 -14.26 3.97 -10.15
C MET A 263 -14.68 4.99 -9.10
N SER A 264 -13.90 5.15 -8.01
CA SER A 264 -14.27 6.05 -6.91
C SER A 264 -13.20 7.05 -6.50
N ASP A 265 -13.60 8.08 -5.76
CA ASP A 265 -12.71 8.81 -4.87
C ASP A 265 -13.35 8.94 -3.48
N SER A 266 -12.77 9.72 -2.59
CA SER A 266 -13.29 9.85 -1.22
C SER A 266 -14.70 10.44 -1.13
N ALA A 267 -15.21 11.10 -2.18
CA ALA A 267 -16.51 11.78 -2.17
C ALA A 267 -17.64 10.92 -2.75
N GLY A 268 -17.32 9.99 -3.64
CA GLY A 268 -18.31 9.20 -4.36
C GLY A 268 -17.70 8.31 -5.42
N PHE A 269 -18.53 7.75 -6.29
CA PHE A 269 -18.09 6.91 -7.40
C PHE A 269 -18.80 7.26 -8.70
N ILE A 270 -18.14 6.95 -9.81
CA ILE A 270 -18.70 7.03 -11.15
C ILE A 270 -19.03 5.62 -11.64
N TYR A 271 -20.11 5.52 -12.41
CA TYR A 271 -20.49 4.32 -13.15
C TYR A 271 -20.64 4.67 -14.62
N ASP A 272 -19.98 3.90 -15.49
CA ASP A 272 -20.06 4.02 -16.93
C ASP A 272 -20.35 2.64 -17.54
N PRO A 273 -21.57 2.40 -18.06
CA PRO A 273 -21.94 1.10 -18.62
C PRO A 273 -21.14 0.74 -19.88
N ASN A 274 -20.59 1.73 -20.57
CA ASN A 274 -19.77 1.57 -21.77
C ASN A 274 -18.29 1.34 -21.45
N GLY A 275 -17.90 1.54 -20.19
CA GLY A 275 -16.54 1.42 -19.70
C GLY A 275 -15.88 2.77 -19.49
N ILE A 276 -15.02 2.87 -18.46
CA ILE A 276 -14.37 4.12 -18.07
C ILE A 276 -13.42 4.61 -19.16
N ASN A 277 -13.62 5.85 -19.61
CA ASN A 277 -12.69 6.59 -20.47
C ASN A 277 -11.46 7.01 -19.67
N LEU A 278 -10.38 6.25 -19.83
CA LEU A 278 -9.15 6.45 -19.07
C LEU A 278 -8.44 7.76 -19.39
N GLU A 279 -8.52 8.27 -20.62
CA GLU A 279 -7.89 9.54 -20.98
C GLU A 279 -8.50 10.70 -20.19
N VAL A 280 -9.83 10.77 -20.16
CA VAL A 280 -10.58 11.78 -19.39
C VAL A 280 -10.31 11.62 -17.89
N LEU A 281 -10.36 10.38 -17.38
CA LEU A 281 -10.11 10.13 -15.96
C LEU A 281 -8.67 10.53 -15.56
N MET A 282 -7.67 10.16 -16.35
CA MET A 282 -6.27 10.47 -16.04
C MET A 282 -6.00 11.97 -16.13
N ASP A 283 -6.58 12.69 -17.09
CA ASP A 283 -6.50 14.15 -17.16
C ASP A 283 -7.09 14.83 -15.91
N ILE A 284 -8.33 14.44 -15.52
CA ILE A 284 -8.99 14.94 -14.31
C ILE A 284 -8.12 14.72 -13.08
N LYS A 285 -7.52 13.53 -12.91
CA LYS A 285 -6.83 13.16 -11.67
C LYS A 285 -5.34 13.54 -11.63
N GLN A 286 -4.63 13.52 -12.75
CA GLN A 286 -3.19 13.78 -12.81
C GLN A 286 -2.86 15.24 -13.16
N VAL A 287 -3.60 15.83 -14.11
CA VAL A 287 -3.34 17.19 -14.62
C VAL A 287 -4.14 18.20 -13.82
N ARG A 288 -5.47 18.11 -13.87
CA ARG A 288 -6.38 19.09 -13.23
C ARG A 288 -6.52 18.89 -11.71
N ARG A 289 -6.28 17.67 -11.24
CA ARG A 289 -6.38 17.25 -9.83
C ARG A 289 -7.77 17.51 -9.23
N GLU A 290 -8.80 17.28 -10.03
CA GLU A 290 -10.19 17.51 -9.66
C GLU A 290 -10.85 16.28 -9.02
N ARG A 291 -12.11 16.45 -8.60
CA ARG A 291 -12.95 15.39 -8.06
C ARG A 291 -13.44 14.48 -9.18
N ILE A 292 -13.62 13.20 -8.87
CA ILE A 292 -14.04 12.20 -9.87
C ILE A 292 -15.42 12.51 -10.47
N LYS A 293 -16.28 13.27 -9.76
CA LYS A 293 -17.59 13.70 -10.26
C LYS A 293 -17.53 14.45 -11.59
N VAL A 294 -16.43 15.18 -11.86
CA VAL A 294 -16.23 15.93 -13.11
C VAL A 294 -16.27 15.00 -14.33
N TYR A 295 -15.89 13.74 -14.16
CA TYR A 295 -15.98 12.73 -15.22
C TYR A 295 -17.43 12.57 -15.73
N ALA A 296 -18.42 12.59 -14.82
CA ALA A 296 -19.82 12.43 -15.19
C ALA A 296 -20.39 13.66 -15.91
N ASP A 297 -19.77 14.84 -15.72
CA ASP A 297 -20.11 16.05 -16.46
C ASP A 297 -19.55 16.01 -17.90
N GLU A 298 -18.46 15.28 -18.13
CA GLU A 298 -17.70 15.26 -19.39
C GLU A 298 -17.96 14.02 -20.27
N VAL A 299 -18.39 12.90 -19.68
CA VAL A 299 -18.62 11.63 -20.39
C VAL A 299 -20.10 11.27 -20.44
N PRO A 300 -20.79 11.50 -21.57
CA PRO A 300 -22.22 11.22 -21.72
C PRO A 300 -22.58 9.76 -21.43
N GLY A 301 -23.65 9.56 -20.66
CA GLY A 301 -24.14 8.22 -20.29
C GLY A 301 -23.49 7.62 -19.05
N SER A 302 -22.46 8.28 -18.50
CA SER A 302 -21.94 7.95 -17.17
C SER A 302 -22.72 8.67 -16.07
N VAL A 303 -22.67 8.12 -14.85
CA VAL A 303 -23.41 8.63 -13.68
C VAL A 303 -22.49 8.75 -12.49
N TYR A 304 -22.55 9.87 -11.78
CA TYR A 304 -21.92 10.03 -10.48
C TYR A 304 -22.91 9.75 -9.35
N SER A 305 -22.45 9.07 -8.31
CA SER A 305 -23.19 8.81 -7.08
C SER A 305 -22.38 9.28 -5.87
N GLU A 306 -23.04 10.00 -4.95
CA GLU A 306 -22.41 10.41 -3.69
C GLU A 306 -22.19 9.23 -2.75
N GLY A 307 -21.08 9.26 -2.01
CA GLY A 307 -20.68 8.22 -1.08
C GLY A 307 -19.99 7.04 -1.78
N CYS A 308 -18.72 6.83 -1.46
CA CYS A 308 -17.90 5.83 -2.16
C CYS A 308 -18.22 4.37 -1.82
N ARG A 309 -18.77 4.07 -0.64
CA ARG A 309 -19.03 2.67 -0.20
C ARG A 309 -20.00 1.92 -1.10
N ASN A 310 -20.97 2.61 -1.69
CA ASN A 310 -21.98 1.99 -2.54
C ASN A 310 -21.44 1.49 -3.90
N ILE A 311 -20.16 1.71 -4.21
CA ILE A 311 -19.53 1.20 -5.42
C ILE A 311 -19.63 -0.34 -5.53
N TRP A 312 -19.62 -1.06 -4.41
CA TRP A 312 -19.70 -2.52 -4.37
C TRP A 312 -21.09 -3.09 -4.74
N ARG A 313 -22.09 -2.23 -4.85
CA ARG A 313 -23.43 -2.58 -5.37
C ARG A 313 -23.49 -2.61 -6.89
N VAL A 314 -22.46 -2.09 -7.57
CA VAL A 314 -22.37 -2.16 -9.02
C VAL A 314 -22.08 -3.60 -9.44
N LYS A 315 -22.95 -4.16 -10.28
CA LYS A 315 -22.79 -5.52 -10.79
C LYS A 315 -21.47 -5.66 -11.56
N CYS A 316 -20.66 -6.64 -11.19
CA CYS A 316 -19.38 -6.93 -11.85
C CYS A 316 -19.01 -8.41 -11.71
N ASP A 317 -18.13 -8.86 -12.60
CA ASP A 317 -17.51 -10.18 -12.51
C ASP A 317 -16.30 -10.15 -11.58
N ILE A 318 -15.54 -9.05 -11.58
CA ILE A 318 -14.29 -8.90 -10.81
C ILE A 318 -14.32 -7.58 -10.03
N ALA A 319 -13.99 -7.63 -8.74
CA ALA A 319 -13.80 -6.46 -7.89
C ALA A 319 -12.31 -6.26 -7.53
N MET A 320 -11.83 -5.02 -7.60
CA MET A 320 -10.46 -4.64 -7.26
C MET A 320 -10.44 -3.45 -6.29
N PRO A 321 -10.42 -3.69 -4.98
CA PRO A 321 -10.31 -2.61 -4.01
C PRO A 321 -8.90 -1.99 -3.99
N CYS A 322 -8.81 -0.72 -4.40
CA CYS A 322 -7.54 -0.01 -4.61
C CYS A 322 -7.49 1.38 -3.94
N ALA A 323 -8.37 1.70 -2.99
CA ALA A 323 -8.45 3.03 -2.40
C ALA A 323 -7.78 3.14 -1.01
N SER A 324 -8.23 2.36 -0.04
CA SER A 324 -7.81 2.49 1.36
C SER A 324 -7.98 1.20 2.14
N GLN A 325 -7.41 1.16 3.34
CA GLN A 325 -7.64 0.10 4.31
C GLN A 325 -9.12 0.03 4.74
N ASN A 326 -9.64 -1.17 4.99
CA ASN A 326 -11.02 -1.43 5.47
C ASN A 326 -12.12 -0.70 4.65
N GLU A 327 -11.98 -0.64 3.33
CA GLU A 327 -12.94 -0.03 2.41
C GLU A 327 -14.09 -0.98 1.98
N MET A 328 -13.97 -2.27 2.29
CA MET A 328 -15.00 -3.29 2.04
C MET A 328 -15.23 -4.08 3.33
N ASP A 329 -16.47 -4.07 3.83
CA ASP A 329 -16.91 -4.86 4.97
C ASP A 329 -17.74 -6.09 4.56
N GLU A 330 -18.21 -6.87 5.54
CA GLU A 330 -19.01 -8.08 5.32
C GLU A 330 -20.27 -7.81 4.47
N ALA A 331 -20.94 -6.68 4.69
CA ALA A 331 -22.15 -6.33 3.95
C ALA A 331 -21.83 -5.99 2.50
N ASP A 332 -20.75 -5.24 2.27
CA ASP A 332 -20.25 -4.94 0.93
C ASP A 332 -19.84 -6.22 0.16
N ALA A 333 -19.16 -7.16 0.83
CA ALA A 333 -18.81 -8.46 0.26
C ALA A 333 -20.05 -9.29 -0.10
N GLY A 334 -21.09 -9.25 0.76
CA GLY A 334 -22.38 -9.90 0.50
C GLY A 334 -23.07 -9.37 -0.76
N GLU A 335 -23.03 -8.06 -1.00
CA GLU A 335 -23.58 -7.45 -2.23
C GLU A 335 -22.81 -7.90 -3.49
N LEU A 336 -21.48 -8.01 -3.43
CA LEU A 336 -20.68 -8.54 -4.55
C LEU A 336 -21.07 -9.97 -4.91
N ILE A 337 -21.20 -10.85 -3.91
CA ILE A 337 -21.59 -12.25 -4.10
C ILE A 337 -22.99 -12.33 -4.73
N LYS A 338 -23.94 -11.57 -4.19
CA LYS A 338 -25.32 -11.50 -4.71
C LYS A 338 -25.37 -11.03 -6.17
N ASN A 339 -24.45 -10.16 -6.56
CA ASN A 339 -24.34 -9.62 -7.91
C ASN A 339 -23.65 -10.58 -8.91
N GLY A 340 -23.16 -11.73 -8.46
CA GLY A 340 -22.50 -12.73 -9.28
C GLY A 340 -21.01 -12.46 -9.49
N CYS A 341 -20.37 -11.70 -8.60
CA CYS A 341 -18.92 -11.52 -8.60
C CYS A 341 -18.23 -12.89 -8.41
N MET A 342 -17.18 -13.14 -9.17
CA MET A 342 -16.40 -14.37 -9.09
C MET A 342 -15.02 -14.19 -8.44
N ALA A 343 -14.54 -12.96 -8.33
CA ALA A 343 -13.19 -12.70 -7.82
C ALA A 343 -13.03 -11.32 -7.18
N VAL A 344 -12.28 -11.27 -6.09
CA VAL A 344 -11.82 -10.05 -5.41
C VAL A 344 -10.29 -10.06 -5.34
N PHE A 345 -9.65 -9.06 -5.95
CA PHE A 345 -8.19 -8.94 -5.95
C PHE A 345 -7.75 -7.63 -5.29
N GLU A 346 -7.07 -7.71 -4.15
CA GLU A 346 -6.70 -6.51 -3.37
C GLU A 346 -5.58 -5.70 -4.04
N GLY A 347 -5.85 -4.43 -4.37
CA GLY A 347 -4.87 -3.46 -4.84
C GLY A 347 -4.32 -2.54 -3.75
N ALA A 348 -5.14 -2.22 -2.74
CA ALA A 348 -4.72 -1.47 -1.55
C ALA A 348 -4.09 -2.39 -0.49
N ASN A 349 -3.55 -1.82 0.59
CA ASN A 349 -3.08 -2.60 1.73
C ASN A 349 -4.25 -2.81 2.70
N MET A 350 -4.63 -4.06 2.95
CA MET A 350 -5.75 -4.47 3.81
C MET A 350 -7.08 -3.76 3.52
N PRO A 351 -7.57 -3.77 2.26
CA PRO A 351 -8.83 -3.13 1.93
C PRO A 351 -10.07 -3.81 2.51
N LEU A 352 -10.04 -5.12 2.74
CA LEU A 352 -11.16 -5.85 3.31
C LEU A 352 -11.02 -5.94 4.84
N THR A 353 -12.14 -5.85 5.56
CA THR A 353 -12.16 -6.25 6.98
C THR A 353 -12.02 -7.78 7.10
N PRO A 354 -11.58 -8.31 8.26
CA PRO A 354 -11.48 -9.76 8.46
C PRO A 354 -12.78 -10.50 8.13
N GLU A 355 -13.93 -9.95 8.54
CA GLU A 355 -15.25 -10.53 8.29
C GLU A 355 -15.61 -10.55 6.78
N ALA A 356 -15.18 -9.53 6.05
CA ALA A 356 -15.32 -9.48 4.60
C ALA A 356 -14.44 -10.53 3.90
N ILE A 357 -13.21 -10.73 4.37
CA ILE A 357 -12.32 -11.78 3.86
C ILE A 357 -12.94 -13.15 4.07
N ASP A 358 -13.43 -13.45 5.28
CA ASP A 358 -14.10 -14.70 5.60
C ASP A 358 -15.32 -14.96 4.70
N THR A 359 -16.10 -13.90 4.42
CA THR A 359 -17.27 -13.96 3.54
C THR A 359 -16.90 -14.24 2.07
N VAL A 360 -15.87 -13.55 1.55
CA VAL A 360 -15.38 -13.75 0.18
C VAL A 360 -14.78 -15.14 0.02
N VAL A 361 -13.92 -15.58 0.95
CA VAL A 361 -13.28 -16.90 0.88
C VAL A 361 -14.31 -18.01 1.09
N GLY A 362 -15.21 -17.87 2.07
CA GLY A 362 -16.25 -18.86 2.39
C GLY A 362 -17.29 -19.06 1.30
N SER A 363 -17.51 -18.06 0.44
CA SER A 363 -18.41 -18.16 -0.73
C SER A 363 -17.77 -18.79 -1.97
N GLY A 364 -16.46 -19.07 -1.95
CA GLY A 364 -15.74 -19.69 -3.05
C GLY A 364 -15.30 -18.74 -4.17
N LEU A 365 -15.41 -17.41 -3.94
CA LEU A 365 -14.82 -16.40 -4.81
C LEU A 365 -13.29 -16.56 -4.82
N LEU A 366 -12.66 -16.26 -5.96
CA LEU A 366 -11.21 -16.13 -5.99
C LEU A 366 -10.81 -14.90 -5.16
N TYR A 367 -9.87 -15.07 -4.25
CA TYR A 367 -9.37 -14.00 -3.41
C TYR A 367 -7.85 -13.91 -3.51
N SER A 368 -7.31 -12.69 -3.59
CA SER A 368 -5.87 -12.46 -3.40
C SER A 368 -5.59 -11.42 -2.32
N PRO A 369 -4.74 -11.73 -1.34
CA PRO A 369 -4.34 -10.74 -0.34
C PRO A 369 -3.38 -9.72 -0.97
N GLY A 370 -3.49 -8.46 -0.54
CA GLY A 370 -2.75 -7.33 -1.10
C GLY A 370 -1.24 -7.53 -1.06
N LYS A 371 -0.74 -8.19 0.00
CA LYS A 371 0.69 -8.55 0.15
C LYS A 371 1.29 -9.30 -1.05
N ALA A 372 0.46 -10.03 -1.81
CA ALA A 372 0.87 -10.69 -3.05
C ALA A 372 0.49 -9.88 -4.28
N SER A 373 -0.80 -9.53 -4.43
CA SER A 373 -1.33 -8.93 -5.66
C SER A 373 -0.82 -7.51 -5.95
N ASN A 374 -0.52 -6.72 -4.92
CA ASN A 374 0.00 -5.35 -5.09
C ASN A 374 1.53 -5.25 -4.91
N ALA A 375 2.24 -6.39 -4.93
CA ALA A 375 3.69 -6.47 -4.77
C ALA A 375 4.48 -5.91 -5.97
N GLY A 376 3.84 -5.73 -7.14
CA GLY A 376 4.50 -5.20 -8.34
C GLY A 376 5.23 -3.86 -8.12
N GLY A 377 4.67 -2.99 -7.27
CA GLY A 377 5.29 -1.70 -6.96
C GLY A 377 6.54 -1.75 -6.07
N VAL A 378 6.79 -2.87 -5.38
CA VAL A 378 8.05 -3.09 -4.64
C VAL A 378 9.04 -3.94 -5.44
N ALA A 379 8.55 -4.75 -6.39
CA ALA A 379 9.39 -5.48 -7.34
C ALA A 379 10.05 -4.58 -8.40
N THR A 380 9.59 -3.32 -8.54
CA THR A 380 10.07 -2.31 -9.51
C THR A 380 10.62 -1.09 -8.79
#